data_AF-A0A179IJ85-F1
#
_entry.id   AF-A0A179IJ85-F1
#
_cell.length_a   1.000
_cell.length_b   1.000
_cell.length_c   1.000
_cell.angle_alpha   90.00
_cell.angle_beta   90.00
_cell.angle_gamma   90.00
#
_symmetry.space_group_name_H-M   'P 1'
#
loop_
_entity.id
_entity.type
_entity.pdbx_description
1 polymer ?
#
loop_
_entity_poly.entity_id
_entity_poly.type
_entity_poly.pdbx_seq_one_letter_code
_entity_poly.pdbx_strand_id
1 'polypeptide(L)'
;MHQDIAARNLLVDVEDNLRIFDFNFSGRISEHYNPDRDDMKGVIFTLYEIMTLDEHYRDVPHAEQDADASLRQEWTKHPDVKLDSEVHEFRKVLDAWVEKRRTREFKVAETWLQWPLMPDPPTAPSLTYGPDGAVTGREMRPRVILMRRDLIRLEEPYLEWERPASYRLRDRLEKQGHQKELDVPSTTTMQDIGKPVDAGHGNQ
;
A
#
# COMPACT_ATOMS: atom_id res chain seq x y z
N MET A 1 7.67 12.47 -4.55
CA MET A 1 6.66 13.13 -3.70
C MET A 1 5.59 12.09 -3.39
N HIS A 2 5.04 12.07 -2.16
CA HIS A 2 4.11 11.03 -1.71
C HIS A 2 2.74 11.08 -2.41
N GLN A 3 2.22 12.28 -2.65
CA GLN A 3 0.93 12.55 -3.31
C GLN A 3 -0.34 11.98 -2.63
N ASP A 4 -0.19 11.34 -1.47
CA ASP A 4 -1.30 10.96 -0.59
C ASP A 4 -0.94 11.14 0.90
N ILE A 5 -0.57 12.37 1.29
CA ILE A 5 -0.34 12.69 2.70
C ILE A 5 -1.71 12.86 3.37
N ALA A 6 -2.01 11.95 4.30
CA ALA A 6 -3.26 11.90 5.06
C ALA A 6 -3.03 11.30 6.44
N ALA A 7 -3.91 11.57 7.42
CA ALA A 7 -3.72 11.08 8.79
C ALA A 7 -3.70 9.55 8.83
N ARG A 8 -4.54 8.89 8.01
CA ARG A 8 -4.54 7.43 7.83
C ARG A 8 -3.21 6.84 7.34
N ASN A 9 -2.35 7.63 6.72
CA ASN A 9 -1.05 7.22 6.15
C ASN A 9 0.14 7.64 7.05
N LEU A 10 -0.15 8.05 8.29
CA LEU A 10 0.83 8.35 9.32
C LEU A 10 0.81 7.28 10.41
N LEU A 11 1.99 6.96 10.93
CA LEU A 11 2.13 6.12 12.13
C LEU A 11 3.20 6.71 13.05
N VAL A 12 3.06 6.43 14.35
CA VAL A 12 4.10 6.71 15.34
C VAL A 12 4.77 5.38 15.67
N ASP A 13 6.08 5.29 15.47
CA ASP A 13 6.83 4.07 15.78
C ASP A 13 7.08 3.92 17.29
N VAL A 14 7.72 2.81 17.68
CA VAL A 14 7.97 2.51 19.10
C VAL A 14 9.00 3.44 19.73
N GLU A 15 9.75 4.16 18.91
CA GLU A 15 10.69 5.21 19.30
C GLU A 15 10.07 6.62 19.24
N ASP A 16 8.74 6.73 19.15
CA ASP A 16 7.97 7.98 19.11
C ASP A 16 8.27 8.86 17.88
N ASN A 17 8.71 8.26 16.76
CA ASN A 17 8.91 8.99 15.51
C ASN A 17 7.69 8.90 14.61
N LEU A 18 7.32 10.04 14.03
CA LEU A 18 6.34 10.09 12.96
C LEU A 18 6.90 9.48 11.67
N ARG A 19 6.22 8.47 11.12
CA ARG A 19 6.55 7.81 9.86
C ARG A 19 5.37 7.93 8.89
N ILE A 20 5.71 7.95 7.61
CA ILE A 20 4.74 7.92 6.49
C ILE A 20 4.79 6.53 5.85
N PHE A 21 3.64 6.00 5.48
CA PHE A 21 3.52 4.76 4.71
C PHE A 21 2.48 4.91 3.59
N ASP A 22 2.28 3.83 2.82
CA ASP A 22 1.41 3.76 1.64
C ASP A 22 1.88 4.62 0.45
N PHE A 23 3.00 4.21 -0.15
CA PHE A 23 3.65 4.91 -1.26
C PHE A 23 3.02 4.61 -2.64
N ASN A 24 1.81 4.05 -2.69
CA ASN A 24 1.12 3.68 -3.94
C ASN A 24 0.89 4.85 -4.92
N PHE A 25 0.74 6.08 -4.42
CA PHE A 25 0.60 7.30 -5.22
C PHE A 25 1.91 8.08 -5.38
N SER A 26 3.01 7.56 -4.83
CA SER A 26 4.29 8.27 -4.88
C SER A 26 4.80 8.41 -6.32
N GLY A 27 5.17 9.64 -6.68
CA GLY A 27 5.66 9.97 -8.02
C GLY A 27 7.02 10.67 -7.97
N ARG A 28 7.84 10.45 -9.01
CA ARG A 28 9.03 11.26 -9.24
C ARG A 28 8.61 12.68 -9.60
N ILE A 29 9.17 13.68 -8.91
CA ILE A 29 8.73 15.09 -9.07
C ILE A 29 8.92 15.59 -10.51
N SER A 30 9.95 15.12 -11.22
CA SER A 30 10.23 15.54 -12.60
C SER A 30 9.34 14.89 -13.67
N GLU A 31 8.58 13.84 -13.35
CA GLU A 31 7.89 13.00 -14.35
C GLU A 31 6.42 12.72 -14.01
N HIS A 32 6.12 12.49 -12.73
CA HIS A 32 4.81 12.02 -12.26
C HIS A 32 4.23 12.92 -11.17
N TYR A 33 4.65 14.18 -11.15
CA TYR A 33 4.10 15.19 -10.26
C TYR A 33 2.70 15.59 -10.72
N ASN A 34 1.73 15.41 -9.83
CA ASN A 34 0.38 15.93 -9.97
C ASN A 34 0.20 17.13 -9.02
N PRO A 35 0.06 18.37 -9.54
CA PRO A 35 -0.19 19.56 -8.72
C PRO A 35 -1.43 19.47 -7.83
N ASP A 36 -2.46 18.73 -8.25
CA ASP A 36 -3.69 18.55 -7.46
C ASP A 36 -3.45 17.71 -6.21
N ARG A 37 -2.33 16.98 -6.16
CA ARG A 37 -1.89 16.12 -5.05
C ARG A 37 -0.58 16.58 -4.43
N ASP A 38 -0.28 17.87 -4.52
CA ASP A 38 0.93 18.44 -3.93
C ASP A 38 1.00 18.18 -2.41
N ASP A 39 2.21 17.98 -1.89
CA ASP A 39 2.45 17.67 -0.47
C ASP A 39 1.98 18.80 0.45
N MET A 40 2.01 20.06 0.00
CA MET A 40 1.53 21.20 0.77
C MET A 40 0.03 21.09 1.04
N LYS A 41 -0.76 20.81 0.00
CA LYS A 41 -2.20 20.56 0.10
C LYS A 41 -2.47 19.38 1.04
N GLY A 42 -1.72 18.29 0.89
CA GLY A 42 -1.83 17.12 1.75
C GLY A 42 -1.53 17.41 3.23
N VAL A 43 -0.46 18.16 3.53
CA VAL A 43 -0.08 18.51 4.92
C VAL A 43 -1.12 19.42 5.57
N ILE A 44 -1.62 20.43 4.85
CA ILE A 44 -2.65 21.35 5.36
C ILE A 44 -3.90 20.58 5.77
N PHE A 45 -4.43 19.74 4.89
CA PHE A 45 -5.63 18.95 5.20
C PHE A 45 -5.38 17.90 6.27
N THR A 46 -4.18 17.31 6.33
CA THR A 46 -3.85 16.33 7.37
C THR A 46 -3.84 16.97 8.76
N LEU A 47 -3.27 18.18 8.89
CA LEU A 47 -3.25 18.85 10.18
C LEU A 47 -4.66 19.31 10.59
N TYR A 48 -5.46 19.80 9.62
CA TYR A 48 -6.86 20.10 9.83
C TYR A 48 -7.62 18.87 10.37
N GLU A 49 -7.54 17.76 9.65
CA GLU A 49 -8.17 16.47 9.99
C GLU A 49 -7.80 15.98 11.39
N ILE A 50 -6.51 16.04 11.78
CA ILE A 50 -6.07 15.62 13.12
C ILE A 50 -6.68 16.50 14.22
N MET A 51 -6.83 17.81 13.97
CA MET A 51 -7.33 18.75 14.98
C MET A 51 -8.84 18.77 15.09
N THR A 52 -9.55 18.60 13.98
CA THR A 52 -11.01 18.74 13.88
C THR A 52 -11.73 17.41 13.80
N LEU A 53 -11.02 16.31 13.52
CA LEU A 53 -11.56 15.00 13.13
C LEU A 53 -12.54 15.08 11.95
N ASP A 54 -12.43 16.14 11.14
CA ASP A 54 -13.27 16.37 9.97
C ASP A 54 -12.49 16.01 8.70
N GLU A 55 -12.97 14.96 8.03
CA GLU A 55 -12.37 14.39 6.82
C GLU A 55 -13.04 14.88 5.52
N HIS A 56 -14.02 15.81 5.56
CA HIS A 56 -14.83 16.13 4.37
C HIS A 56 -14.02 16.57 3.15
N TYR A 57 -12.89 17.24 3.33
CA TYR A 57 -12.01 17.62 2.22
C TYR A 57 -11.44 16.41 1.47
N ARG A 58 -11.35 15.24 2.10
CA ARG A 58 -10.85 14.00 1.47
C ARG A 58 -11.84 13.41 0.48
N ASP A 59 -13.15 13.66 0.68
CA ASP A 59 -14.21 13.20 -0.23
C ASP A 59 -14.35 14.10 -1.46
N VAL A 60 -13.82 15.33 -1.38
CA VAL A 60 -13.80 16.27 -2.51
C VAL A 60 -12.73 15.83 -3.52
N PRO A 61 -13.02 15.81 -4.83
CA PRO A 61 -12.02 15.54 -5.86
C PRO A 61 -10.79 16.45 -5.73
N HIS A 62 -9.59 15.88 -5.89
CA HIS A 62 -8.32 16.60 -5.65
C HIS A 62 -8.19 17.95 -6.40
N ALA A 63 -8.72 18.02 -7.62
CA ALA A 63 -8.71 19.22 -8.46
C ALA A 63 -9.64 20.32 -7.92
N GLU A 64 -10.67 19.96 -7.16
CA GLU A 64 -11.66 20.87 -6.58
C GLU A 64 -11.31 21.30 -5.13
N GLN A 65 -10.33 20.64 -4.52
CA GLN A 65 -9.86 20.97 -3.17
C GLN A 65 -9.13 22.32 -3.14
N ASP A 66 -9.53 23.20 -2.22
CA ASP A 66 -8.86 24.49 -1.93
C ASP A 66 -8.24 24.46 -0.52
N ALA A 67 -6.92 24.21 -0.46
CA ALA A 67 -6.18 24.22 0.80
C ALA A 67 -6.02 25.63 1.39
N ASP A 68 -5.96 26.65 0.54
CA ASP A 68 -5.81 28.03 1.00
C ASP A 68 -7.10 28.53 1.67
N ALA A 69 -8.27 28.07 1.21
CA ALA A 69 -9.54 28.29 1.90
C ALA A 69 -9.53 27.69 3.31
N SER A 70 -9.03 26.46 3.46
CA SER A 70 -8.86 25.83 4.77
C SER A 70 -7.89 26.63 5.66
N LEU A 71 -6.82 27.22 5.11
CA LEU A 71 -5.95 28.11 5.89
C LEU A 71 -6.65 29.42 6.30
N ARG A 72 -7.58 29.96 5.53
CA ARG A 72 -8.29 31.21 5.89
C ARG A 72 -9.37 31.03 6.95
N GLN A 73 -9.87 29.81 7.15
CA GLN A 73 -10.93 29.54 8.13
C GLN A 73 -10.37 29.31 9.53
N GLU A 74 -11.22 29.53 10.53
CA GLU A 74 -10.92 29.17 11.91
C GLU A 74 -11.07 27.65 12.12
N TRP A 75 -10.08 27.04 12.76
CA TRP A 75 -10.08 25.60 13.02
C TRP A 75 -10.63 25.34 14.42
N THR A 76 -11.87 24.84 14.48
CA THR A 76 -12.47 24.45 15.76
C THR A 76 -11.98 23.06 16.15
N LYS A 77 -11.20 23.00 17.23
CA LYS A 77 -10.69 21.74 17.78
C LYS A 77 -11.84 20.81 18.17
N HIS A 78 -11.73 19.54 17.81
CA HIS A 78 -12.69 18.53 18.25
C HIS A 78 -12.54 18.22 19.76
N PRO A 79 -13.64 18.03 20.52
CA PRO A 79 -13.58 17.74 21.96
C PRO A 79 -12.72 16.55 22.36
N ASP A 80 -12.68 15.52 21.52
CA ASP A 80 -11.92 14.28 21.79
C ASP A 80 -10.42 14.38 21.45
N VAL A 81 -10.00 15.43 20.77
CA VAL A 81 -8.60 15.63 20.39
C VAL A 81 -7.81 16.17 21.57
N LYS A 82 -6.67 15.55 21.87
CA LYS A 82 -5.73 16.00 22.90
C LYS A 82 -4.51 16.61 22.22
N LEU A 83 -4.31 17.90 22.48
CA LEU A 83 -3.16 18.65 22.01
C LEU A 83 -2.36 19.10 23.23
N ASP A 84 -1.05 19.17 23.09
CA ASP A 84 -0.11 19.73 24.09
C ASP A 84 -0.03 21.27 24.03
N SER A 85 -0.67 21.88 23.03
CA SER A 85 -0.77 23.32 22.86
C SER A 85 -2.11 23.73 22.23
N GLU A 86 -2.33 25.04 22.14
CA GLU A 86 -3.49 25.63 21.47
C GLU A 86 -3.38 25.53 19.94
N VAL A 87 -4.51 25.43 19.24
CA VAL A 87 -4.57 25.29 17.77
C VAL A 87 -3.77 26.38 17.05
N HIS A 88 -3.79 27.62 17.54
CA HIS A 88 -3.09 28.75 16.92
C HIS A 88 -1.56 28.58 16.91
N GLU A 89 -0.97 27.88 17.89
CA GLU A 89 0.48 27.64 17.93
C GLU A 89 0.90 26.66 16.83
N PHE A 90 0.13 25.60 16.60
CA PHE A 90 0.38 24.69 15.47
C PHE A 90 0.15 25.37 14.12
N ARG A 91 -0.91 26.18 14.02
CA ARG A 91 -1.21 26.99 12.83
C ARG A 91 -0.05 27.91 12.46
N LYS A 92 0.58 28.57 13.44
CA LYS A 92 1.76 29.41 13.23
C LYS A 92 2.94 28.62 12.64
N VAL A 93 3.18 27.39 13.12
CA VAL A 93 4.21 26.51 12.57
C VAL A 93 3.87 26.08 11.14
N LEU A 94 2.60 25.72 10.89
CA LEU A 94 2.11 25.37 9.56
C LEU A 94 2.27 26.53 8.58
N ASP A 95 1.82 27.73 8.94
CA ASP A 95 1.89 28.91 8.09
C ASP A 95 3.34 29.25 7.72
N ALA A 96 4.25 29.22 8.71
CA ALA A 96 5.69 29.41 8.45
C ALA A 96 6.28 28.32 7.54
N TRP A 97 5.84 27.07 7.71
CA TRP A 97 6.25 25.96 6.85
C TRP A 97 5.72 26.14 5.42
N VAL A 98 4.45 26.50 5.25
CA VAL A 98 3.81 26.75 3.95
C VAL A 98 4.55 27.85 3.18
N GLU A 99 4.82 28.99 3.81
CA GLU A 99 5.55 30.10 3.18
C GLU A 99 6.95 29.68 2.72
N LYS A 100 7.68 28.95 3.57
CA LYS A 100 8.98 28.37 3.22
C LYS A 100 8.86 27.33 2.09
N ARG A 101 7.79 26.55 2.08
CA ARG A 101 7.60 25.44 1.13
C ARG A 101 7.24 25.95 -0.26
N ARG A 102 6.45 27.03 -0.37
CA ARG A 102 6.07 27.69 -1.64
C ARG A 102 7.27 28.22 -2.41
N THR A 103 8.26 28.75 -1.72
CA THR A 103 9.46 29.34 -2.32
C THR A 103 10.55 28.31 -2.63
N ARG A 104 10.35 27.05 -2.24
CA ARG A 104 11.36 25.99 -2.38
C ARG A 104 11.34 25.39 -3.78
N GLU A 105 12.41 25.64 -4.53
CA GLU A 105 12.67 24.93 -5.78
C GLU A 105 13.11 23.48 -5.52
N PHE A 106 12.58 22.57 -6.34
CA PHE A 106 13.04 21.19 -6.38
C PHE A 106 14.15 21.04 -7.41
N LYS A 107 15.36 20.75 -6.94
CA LYS A 107 16.47 20.34 -7.81
C LYS A 107 16.61 18.83 -7.72
N VAL A 108 16.63 18.18 -8.86
CA VAL A 108 16.93 16.75 -8.96
C VAL A 108 18.34 16.55 -8.42
N ALA A 109 18.48 15.73 -7.38
CA ALA A 109 19.79 15.35 -6.86
C ALA A 109 20.17 13.97 -7.41
N GLU A 110 21.46 13.78 -7.69
CA GLU A 110 22.00 12.50 -8.18
C GLU A 110 21.79 11.35 -7.20
N THR A 111 21.55 11.66 -5.92
CA THR A 111 21.24 10.70 -4.85
C THR A 111 19.80 10.20 -4.85
N TRP A 112 18.95 10.66 -5.78
CA TRP A 112 17.57 10.19 -5.87
C TRP A 112 17.55 8.73 -6.29
N LEU A 113 16.72 7.95 -5.59
CA LEU A 113 16.55 6.54 -5.89
C LEU A 113 16.06 6.40 -7.35
N GLN A 114 16.88 5.75 -8.18
CA GLN A 114 16.54 5.49 -9.58
C GLN A 114 15.67 4.24 -9.63
N TRP A 115 14.36 4.45 -9.55
CA TRP A 115 13.41 3.38 -9.84
C TRP A 115 13.38 3.14 -11.35
N PRO A 116 13.40 1.88 -11.83
CA PRO A 116 13.17 1.60 -13.23
C PRO A 116 11.79 2.16 -13.62
N LEU A 117 11.69 2.68 -14.84
CA LEU A 117 10.40 3.08 -15.39
C LEU A 117 9.46 1.88 -15.38
N MET A 118 8.20 2.14 -15.03
CA MET A 118 7.16 1.12 -15.16
C MET A 118 7.08 0.69 -16.62
N PRO A 119 7.01 -0.62 -16.91
CA PRO A 119 6.79 -1.09 -18.27
C PRO A 119 5.43 -0.61 -18.77
N ASP A 120 5.27 -0.52 -20.09
CA ASP A 120 3.97 -0.25 -20.68
C ASP A 120 2.94 -1.25 -20.15
N PRO A 121 1.73 -0.78 -19.78
CA PRO A 121 0.73 -1.66 -19.23
C PRO A 121 0.36 -2.75 -20.23
N PRO A 122 0.24 -4.01 -19.79
CA PRO A 122 -0.16 -5.09 -20.68
C PRO A 122 -1.56 -4.83 -21.23
N THR A 123 -1.82 -5.38 -22.41
CA THR A 123 -3.17 -5.37 -22.97
C THR A 123 -4.01 -6.40 -22.22
N ALA A 124 -5.15 -5.98 -21.70
CA ALA A 124 -6.02 -6.83 -20.90
C ALA A 124 -7.51 -6.60 -21.23
N PRO A 125 -8.37 -7.60 -20.98
CA PRO A 125 -9.79 -7.49 -21.23
C PRO A 125 -10.43 -6.49 -20.27
N SER A 126 -11.30 -5.63 -20.81
CA SER A 126 -12.05 -4.63 -20.08
C SER A 126 -13.50 -4.66 -20.51
N LEU A 127 -14.41 -4.52 -19.54
CA LEU A 127 -15.82 -4.27 -19.82
C LEU A 127 -15.99 -2.91 -20.50
N THR A 128 -16.86 -2.87 -21.50
CA THR A 128 -17.40 -1.63 -22.07
C THR A 128 -18.80 -1.39 -21.50
N TYR A 129 -19.12 -0.13 -21.24
CA TYR A 129 -20.38 0.26 -20.62
C TYR A 129 -21.17 1.17 -21.55
N GLY A 130 -22.49 0.96 -21.60
CA GLY A 130 -23.43 1.82 -22.29
C GLY A 130 -23.76 3.10 -21.51
N PRO A 131 -24.54 4.02 -22.08
CA PRO A 131 -24.95 5.26 -21.42
C PRO A 131 -25.74 5.05 -20.11
N ASP A 132 -26.37 3.89 -19.97
CA ASP A 132 -27.13 3.44 -18.80
C ASP A 132 -26.28 2.69 -17.76
N GLY A 133 -24.97 2.54 -18.01
CA GLY A 133 -24.05 1.77 -17.17
C GLY A 133 -24.19 0.25 -17.32
N ALA A 134 -25.00 -0.23 -18.28
CA ALA A 134 -25.08 -1.65 -18.61
C ALA A 134 -23.80 -2.10 -19.34
N VAL A 135 -23.39 -3.34 -19.11
CA VAL A 135 -22.26 -3.93 -19.85
C VAL A 135 -22.70 -4.13 -21.31
N THR A 136 -22.03 -3.46 -22.24
CA THR A 136 -22.31 -3.53 -23.68
C THR A 136 -21.38 -4.46 -24.43
N GLY A 137 -20.28 -4.88 -23.81
CA GLY A 137 -19.30 -5.74 -24.43
C GLY A 137 -17.97 -5.82 -23.68
N ARG A 138 -16.95 -6.30 -24.41
CA ARG A 138 -15.56 -6.40 -23.95
C ARG A 138 -14.62 -5.83 -24.99
N GLU A 139 -13.56 -5.17 -24.55
CA GLU A 139 -12.47 -4.69 -25.39
C GLU A 139 -11.11 -5.04 -24.78
N MET A 140 -10.10 -5.19 -25.65
CA MET A 140 -8.71 -5.33 -25.23
C MET A 140 -8.06 -3.94 -25.22
N ARG A 141 -7.59 -3.50 -24.07
CA ARG A 141 -6.89 -2.21 -23.96
C ARG A 141 -5.76 -2.24 -22.95
N PRO A 142 -4.78 -1.33 -23.03
CA PRO A 142 -3.74 -1.22 -22.02
C PRO A 142 -4.36 -0.95 -20.64
N ARG A 143 -4.04 -1.80 -19.66
CA ARG A 143 -4.55 -1.70 -18.28
C ARG A 143 -3.41 -1.77 -17.27
N VAL A 144 -3.35 -0.75 -16.40
CA VAL A 144 -2.42 -0.73 -15.26
C VAL A 144 -2.98 -1.54 -14.08
N ILE A 145 -4.31 -1.57 -13.92
CA ILE A 145 -5.00 -2.23 -12.82
C ILE A 145 -6.15 -3.08 -13.38
N LEU A 146 -6.26 -4.31 -12.88
CA LEU A 146 -7.38 -5.21 -13.14
C LEU A 146 -8.15 -5.44 -11.84
N MET A 147 -9.43 -5.08 -11.84
CA MET A 147 -10.30 -5.30 -10.68
C MET A 147 -10.83 -6.73 -10.71
N ARG A 148 -10.71 -7.46 -9.60
CA ARG A 148 -11.26 -8.83 -9.48
C ARG A 148 -12.74 -8.90 -9.89
N ARG A 149 -13.56 -7.92 -9.49
CA ARG A 149 -14.98 -7.86 -9.85
C ARG A 149 -15.22 -7.82 -11.36
N ASP A 150 -14.32 -7.17 -12.10
CA ASP A 150 -14.43 -7.05 -13.56
C ASP A 150 -13.97 -8.35 -14.22
N LEU A 151 -12.88 -8.96 -13.72
CA LEU A 151 -12.41 -10.27 -14.18
C LEU A 151 -13.47 -11.36 -13.96
N ILE A 152 -14.14 -11.38 -12.81
CA ILE A 152 -15.26 -12.29 -12.54
C ILE A 152 -16.38 -12.12 -13.56
N ARG A 153 -16.78 -10.86 -13.85
CA ARG A 153 -17.83 -10.56 -14.84
C ARG A 153 -17.42 -10.93 -16.27
N LEU A 154 -16.14 -10.89 -16.57
CA LEU A 154 -15.57 -11.28 -17.87
C LEU A 154 -15.28 -12.78 -17.97
N GLU A 155 -15.48 -13.55 -16.89
CA GLU A 155 -15.07 -14.96 -16.77
C GLU A 155 -13.57 -15.17 -17.02
N GLU A 156 -12.75 -14.16 -16.68
CA GLU A 156 -11.30 -14.17 -16.85
C GLU A 156 -10.61 -14.74 -15.60
N PRO A 157 -9.49 -15.46 -15.77
CA PRO A 157 -8.74 -15.98 -14.65
C PRO A 157 -8.17 -14.84 -13.80
N TYR A 158 -8.16 -15.05 -12.50
CA TYR A 158 -7.56 -14.12 -11.55
C TYR A 158 -6.83 -14.91 -10.46
N LEU A 159 -5.84 -14.27 -9.82
CA LEU A 159 -5.11 -14.89 -8.72
C LEU A 159 -5.97 -14.90 -7.46
N GLU A 160 -6.08 -16.06 -6.83
CA GLU A 160 -6.69 -16.23 -5.50
C GLU A 160 -5.61 -16.15 -4.42
N TRP A 161 -5.16 -14.93 -4.12
CA TRP A 161 -4.13 -14.65 -3.10
C TRP A 161 -4.72 -14.45 -1.69
N GLU A 162 -6.03 -14.65 -1.53
CA GLU A 162 -6.70 -14.50 -0.25
C GLU A 162 -6.18 -15.52 0.76
N ARG A 163 -5.65 -15.00 1.88
CA ARG A 163 -5.38 -15.85 3.03
C ARG A 163 -6.70 -16.44 3.50
N PRO A 164 -6.73 -17.72 3.91
CA PRO A 164 -7.88 -18.28 4.61
C PRO A 164 -8.22 -17.40 5.80
N ALA A 165 -9.51 -17.32 6.13
CA ALA A 165 -9.93 -16.75 7.40
C ALA A 165 -9.09 -17.34 8.53
N SER A 166 -8.64 -16.52 9.49
CA SER A 166 -7.63 -16.90 10.48
C SER A 166 -7.99 -18.17 11.25
N TYR A 167 -9.28 -18.41 11.50
CA TYR A 167 -9.77 -19.62 12.16
C TYR A 167 -9.68 -20.90 11.31
N ARG A 168 -9.59 -20.78 9.98
CA ARG A 168 -9.39 -21.89 9.02
C ARG A 168 -7.92 -22.06 8.60
N LEU A 169 -7.03 -21.19 9.08
CA LEU A 169 -5.63 -21.22 8.67
C LEU A 169 -4.94 -22.49 9.17
N ARG A 170 -5.25 -22.93 10.40
CA ARG A 170 -4.73 -24.19 10.97
C ARG A 170 -5.12 -25.38 10.10
N ASP A 171 -6.41 -25.52 9.80
CA ASP A 171 -6.94 -26.63 8.98
C ASP A 171 -6.30 -26.69 7.58
N ARG A 172 -6.01 -25.53 6.97
CA ARG A 172 -5.38 -25.48 5.64
C ARG A 172 -3.89 -25.85 5.70
N LEU A 173 -3.19 -25.44 6.76
CA LEU A 173 -1.78 -25.79 6.96
C LEU A 173 -1.61 -27.29 7.27
N GLU A 174 -2.50 -27.87 8.07
CA GLU A 174 -2.50 -29.31 8.35
C GLU A 174 -2.79 -30.12 7.08
N LYS A 175 -3.76 -29.69 6.26
CA LYS A 175 -4.03 -30.32 4.95
C LYS A 175 -2.86 -30.22 3.98
N GLN A 176 -2.16 -29.07 3.91
CA GLN A 176 -0.98 -28.92 3.07
C GLN A 176 0.24 -29.69 3.58
N GLY A 177 0.37 -29.88 4.89
CA GLY A 177 1.39 -30.72 5.52
C GLY A 177 1.21 -32.19 5.15
N HIS A 178 -0.01 -32.71 5.26
CA HIS A 178 -0.32 -34.09 4.87
C HIS A 178 -0.20 -34.34 3.35
N GLN A 179 -0.49 -33.34 2.52
CA GLN A 179 -0.29 -33.46 1.07
C GLN A 179 1.20 -33.65 0.72
N LYS A 180 2.11 -32.94 1.40
CA LYS A 180 3.57 -33.09 1.21
C LYS A 180 4.11 -34.43 1.71
N GLU A 181 3.48 -35.02 2.72
CA GLU A 181 3.88 -36.30 3.30
C GLU A 181 3.47 -37.50 2.40
N LEU A 182 2.38 -37.34 1.65
CA LEU A 182 1.90 -38.34 0.68
C LEU A 182 2.66 -38.34 -0.65
N ASP A 183 3.37 -37.25 -0.99
CA ASP A 183 4.17 -37.13 -2.21
C ASP A 183 5.62 -37.64 -2.06
N VAL A 184 5.98 -38.22 -0.90
CA VAL A 184 7.29 -38.87 -0.71
C VAL A 184 7.24 -40.29 -1.29
N PRO A 185 8.03 -40.63 -2.33
CA PRO A 185 8.07 -42.00 -2.85
C PRO A 185 8.60 -42.93 -1.77
N SER A 186 7.80 -43.93 -1.40
CA SER A 186 8.20 -44.98 -0.47
C SER A 186 9.37 -45.77 -1.06
N THR A 187 10.58 -45.60 -0.50
CA THR A 187 11.75 -46.39 -0.87
C THR A 187 11.50 -47.84 -0.47
N THR A 188 11.35 -48.70 -1.47
CA THR A 188 11.20 -50.15 -1.35
C THR A 188 12.33 -50.76 -0.51
N THR A 189 11.92 -51.51 0.50
CA THR A 189 12.70 -52.44 1.31
C THR A 189 13.52 -53.41 0.44
N MET A 190 14.85 -53.43 0.61
CA MET A 190 15.69 -54.55 0.20
C MET A 190 16.09 -55.34 1.45
N GLN A 191 15.67 -56.61 1.47
CA GLN A 191 16.02 -57.60 2.48
C GLN A 191 17.51 -58.00 2.37
N ASP A 192 18.17 -57.96 3.53
CA ASP A 192 19.02 -59.01 4.11
C ASP A 192 19.87 -59.89 3.17
N ILE A 193 21.20 -59.64 3.17
CA ILE A 193 22.21 -60.68 3.01
C ILE A 193 23.21 -60.53 4.16
N GLY A 194 23.13 -61.43 5.13
CA GLY A 194 24.08 -61.52 6.22
C GLY A 194 25.43 -62.13 5.81
N LYS A 195 26.51 -61.69 6.47
CA LYS A 195 27.26 -62.52 7.45
C LYS A 195 28.33 -61.69 8.19
N PRO A 196 28.77 -62.15 9.38
CA PRO A 196 29.27 -61.30 10.46
C PRO A 196 30.77 -61.04 10.40
N VAL A 197 31.16 -59.91 10.98
CA VAL A 197 32.53 -59.53 11.30
C VAL A 197 33.01 -60.38 12.46
N ASP A 198 34.10 -61.12 12.23
CA ASP A 198 34.79 -61.90 13.25
C ASP A 198 35.57 -60.94 14.17
N ALA A 199 35.34 -61.06 15.47
CA ALA A 199 36.04 -60.31 16.50
C ALA A 199 37.05 -61.24 17.18
N GLY A 200 38.34 -60.92 17.05
CA GLY A 200 39.43 -61.62 17.73
C GLY A 200 40.40 -60.63 18.35
N HIS A 201 40.38 -60.56 19.68
CA HIS A 201 41.37 -59.91 20.56
C HIS A 201 42.79 -60.49 20.40
N GLY A 202 43.83 -59.71 20.72
CA GLY A 202 45.10 -60.29 21.20
C GLY A 202 46.33 -59.38 21.15
N ASN A 203 46.81 -58.98 22.33
CA ASN A 203 48.11 -58.37 22.61
C ASN A 203 49.30 -59.10 21.98
N GLN A 204 50.26 -58.36 21.40
CA GLN A 204 51.61 -58.09 21.95
C GLN A 204 52.42 -57.25 20.96
#